data_AF-A0A929HYG5-F1
#
_entry.id   AF-A0A929HYG5-F1
#
_cell.length_a   1.000
_cell.length_b   1.000
_cell.length_c   1.000
_cell.angle_alpha   90.00
_cell.angle_beta   90.00
_cell.angle_gamma   90.00
#
_symmetry.space_group_name_H-M   'P 1'
#
loop_
_entity.id
_entity.type
_entity.pdbx_description
1 polymer ?
#
loop_
_entity_poly.entity_id
_entity_poly.type
_entity_poly.pdbx_seq_one_letter_code
_entity_poly.pdbx_strand_id
1 'polypeptide(L)' 'NIQRKTKANKTHFEVGKKVRQTIEELGGTMPEDLPTPKEDLKKLERRVRSAEKKTLKSGELPDKLEG' A
#
# COMPACT_ATOMS: atom_id res chain seq x y z
N ASN A 1 -14.95 30.26 0.38
CA ASN A 1 -13.99 29.13 0.38
C ASN A 1 -14.47 27.91 1.20
N ILE A 2 -15.39 28.04 2.15
CA ILE A 2 -15.85 26.94 3.03
C ILE A 2 -16.76 25.93 2.31
N GLN A 3 -17.66 26.39 1.44
CA GLN A 3 -18.64 25.52 0.74
C GLN A 3 -18.00 24.45 -0.15
N ARG A 4 -16.86 24.74 -0.80
CA ARG A 4 -16.14 23.75 -1.63
C ARG A 4 -15.54 22.63 -0.80
N LYS A 5 -14.98 22.95 0.38
CA LYS A 5 -14.43 21.95 1.31
C LYS A 5 -15.51 20.98 1.77
N THR A 6 -16.68 21.50 2.18
CA THR A 6 -17.81 20.66 2.59
C THR A 6 -18.28 19.74 1.46
N LYS A 7 -18.37 20.26 0.23
CA LYS A 7 -18.76 19.47 -0.93
C LYS A 7 -17.75 18.34 -1.22
N ALA A 8 -16.45 18.65 -1.22
CA ALA A 8 -15.40 17.65 -1.40
C ALA A 8 -15.47 16.57 -0.30
N ASN A 9 -15.61 16.98 0.97
CA ASN A 9 -15.71 16.05 2.09
C ASN A 9 -16.93 15.12 1.96
N LYS A 10 -18.09 15.66 1.56
CA LYS A 10 -19.30 14.86 1.31
C LYS A 10 -19.06 13.84 0.19
N THR A 11 -18.49 14.26 -0.94
CA THR A 11 -18.18 13.37 -2.06
C THR A 11 -17.19 12.27 -1.65
N HIS A 12 -16.11 12.60 -0.93
CA HIS A 12 -15.16 11.61 -0.43
C HIS A 12 -15.82 10.59 0.51
N PHE A 13 -16.70 11.04 1.40
CA PHE A 13 -17.44 10.16 2.29
C PHE A 13 -18.36 9.20 1.53
N GLU A 14 -19.15 9.71 0.57
CA GLU A 14 -20.07 8.90 -0.23
C GLU A 14 -19.32 7.84 -1.07
N VAL A 15 -18.22 8.24 -1.73
CA VAL A 15 -17.38 7.32 -2.49
C VAL A 15 -16.74 6.28 -1.56
N GLY A 16 -16.14 6.71 -0.45
CA GLY A 16 -15.49 5.81 0.51
C GLY A 16 -16.47 4.80 1.12
N LYS A 17 -17.71 5.23 1.41
CA LYS A 17 -18.79 4.33 1.87
C LYS A 17 -19.09 3.25 0.84
N LYS A 18 -19.25 3.62 -0.43
CA LYS A 18 -19.56 2.66 -1.49
C LYS A 18 -18.43 1.66 -1.70
N VAL A 19 -17.18 2.12 -1.69
CA VAL A 19 -16.00 1.23 -1.80
C VAL A 19 -15.98 0.20 -0.67
N ARG A 20 -16.17 0.65 0.59
CA ARG A 20 -16.23 -0.24 1.76
C ARG A 20 -17.33 -1.30 1.62
N GLN A 21 -18.54 -0.87 1.25
CA GLN A 21 -19.67 -1.77 1.03
C GLN A 21 -19.35 -2.83 -0.04
N THR A 22 -18.76 -2.43 -1.17
CA THR A 22 -18.39 -3.39 -2.22
C THR A 22 -17.29 -4.37 -1.80
N ILE A 23 -16.32 -3.93 -0.99
CA ILE A 23 -15.28 -4.83 -0.46
C ILE A 23 -15.94 -5.89 0.45
N GLU A 24 -16.84 -5.48 1.33
CA GLU A 24 -17.59 -6.38 2.22
C GLU A 24 -18.46 -7.36 1.43
N GLU A 25 -19.22 -6.87 0.45
CA GLU A 25 -20.09 -7.69 -0.42
C GLU A 25 -19.30 -8.76 -1.21
N LEU A 26 -18.06 -8.46 -1.59
CA LEU A 26 -17.17 -9.39 -2.28
C LEU A 26 -16.40 -10.32 -1.32
N GLY A 27 -16.59 -10.17 0.00
CA GLY A 27 -15.89 -10.94 1.02
C GLY A 27 -14.40 -10.58 1.16
N GLY A 28 -14.03 -9.36 0.79
CA GLY A 28 -12.66 -8.84 0.93
C GLY A 28 -12.36 -8.33 2.35
N THR A 29 -11.07 -8.15 2.66
CA THR A 29 -10.62 -7.52 3.90
C THR A 29 -10.83 -6.00 3.85
N MET A 30 -11.41 -5.44 4.91
CA MET A 30 -11.68 -4.02 4.99
C MET A 30 -10.40 -3.18 5.06
N PRO A 31 -10.34 -1.99 4.42
CA PRO A 31 -9.16 -1.14 4.44
C PRO A 31 -8.68 -0.75 5.86
N GLU A 32 -9.61 -0.59 6.79
CA GLU A 32 -9.35 -0.28 8.21
C GLU A 32 -8.77 -1.46 9.00
N ASP A 33 -9.01 -2.69 8.56
CA ASP A 33 -8.49 -3.91 9.18
C ASP A 33 -7.14 -4.31 8.60
N LEU A 34 -6.70 -3.64 7.53
CA LEU A 34 -5.37 -3.88 6.96
C LEU A 34 -4.30 -3.43 7.95
N PRO A 35 -3.25 -4.26 8.18
CA PRO A 35 -2.16 -3.87 9.03
C PRO A 35 -1.42 -2.66 8.42
N THR A 36 -1.00 -1.74 9.28
CA THR A 36 -0.07 -0.69 8.84
C THR A 36 1.24 -1.36 8.38
N PRO A 37 1.76 -1.00 7.19
CA PRO A 37 3.04 -1.54 6.72
C PRO A 37 4.16 -1.33 7.74
N LYS A 38 5.02 -2.35 7.93
CA LYS A 38 6.15 -2.30 8.87
C LYS A 38 7.27 -1.36 8.41
N GLU A 39 7.38 -1.15 7.10
CA GLU A 39 8.42 -0.33 6.48
C GLU A 39 7.81 0.71 5.54
N ASP A 40 8.35 1.93 5.58
CA ASP A 40 7.99 2.99 4.63
C ASP A 40 8.56 2.70 3.24
N LEU A 41 7.90 3.19 2.19
CA LEU A 41 8.32 3.00 0.79
C LEU A 41 9.80 3.35 0.57
N LYS A 42 10.28 4.46 1.14
CA LYS A 42 11.67 4.90 1.01
C LYS A 42 12.68 3.94 1.67
N LYS A 43 12.30 3.27 2.75
CA LYS A 43 13.14 2.25 3.40
C LYS A 43 13.19 0.99 2.56
N LEU A 44 12.05 0.57 2.02
CA LEU A 44 11.94 -0.54 1.08
C LEU A 44 12.82 -0.31 -0.16
N GLU A 45 12.71 0.85 -0.81
CA GLU A 45 13.53 1.23 -1.98
C GLU A 45 15.05 1.14 -1.67
N ARG A 46 15.47 1.65 -0.50
CA ARG A 46 16.87 1.57 -0.07
C ARG A 46 17.32 0.13 0.16
N ARG A 47 16.48 -0.70 0.77
CA ARG A 47 16.76 -2.12 1.03
C ARG A 47 16.91 -2.88 -0.28
N VAL A 48 15.97 -2.71 -1.21
CA VAL A 48 16.00 -3.33 -2.55
C VAL A 48 17.27 -2.91 -3.30
N ARG A 49 17.53 -1.60 -3.41
CA ARG A 49 18.73 -1.08 -4.10
C ARG A 49 20.03 -1.58 -3.48
N SER A 50 20.08 -1.73 -2.16
CA SER A 50 21.28 -2.22 -1.48
C SER A 50 21.48 -3.72 -1.68
N ALA A 51 20.39 -4.50 -1.74
CA ALA A 51 20.42 -5.91 -2.06
C ALA A 51 20.90 -6.13 -3.51
N GLU A 52 20.35 -5.39 -4.47
CA GLU A 52 20.78 -5.43 -5.88
C GLU A 52 22.28 -5.12 -6.04
N LYS A 53 22.78 -4.08 -5.37
CA LYS A 53 24.21 -3.75 -5.40
C LYS A 53 25.09 -4.84 -4.80
N LYS A 54 24.60 -5.56 -3.79
CA LYS A 54 25.34 -6.67 -3.18
C LYS A 54 25.40 -7.86 -4.15
N THR A 55 24.29 -8.26 -4.77
CA THR A 55 24.27 -9.36 -5.75
C THR A 55 25.15 -9.07 -6.97
N LEU A 56 25.11 -7.84 -7.49
CA LEU A 56 25.98 -7.38 -8.57
C LEU A 56 27.47 -7.40 -8.19
N LYS A 57 27.80 -7.21 -6.90
CA LYS A 57 29.19 -7.14 -6.42
C LYS A 57 29.74 -8.49 -5.95
N SER A 58 28.89 -9.39 -5.47
CA SER A 58 29.29 -10.74 -5.03
C SER A 58 29.28 -11.79 -6.14
N GLY A 59 28.65 -11.51 -7.29
CA GLY A 59 28.57 -12.46 -8.41
C GLY A 59 27.66 -13.68 -8.15
N GLU A 60 27.01 -13.75 -7.00
CA GLU A 60 26.06 -14.80 -6.64
C GLU A 60 24.62 -14.39 -7.03
N LEU A 61 23.95 -15.26 -7.78
CA LEU A 61 22.53 -15.14 -8.09
C LEU A 61 21.72 -15.33 -6.79
N PRO A 62 20.69 -14.51 -6.53
CA PRO A 62 19.87 -14.67 -5.34
C PRO A 62 19.13 -16.01 -5.40
N ASP A 63 19.34 -16.84 -4.39
CA ASP A 63 18.58 -18.07 -4.19
C ASP A 63 17.10 -17.70 -4.08
N LYS A 64 16.27 -18.38 -4.87
CA LYS A 64 14.85 -18.01 -5.04
C LYS A 64 14.19 -17.99 -3.66
N LEU A 65 13.53 -16.88 -3.35
CA LEU A 65 12.66 -16.78 -2.17
C LEU A 65 11.52 -17.79 -2.35
N GLU A 66 11.66 -18.97 -1.73
CA GLU A 66 10.57 -19.93 -1.56
C GLU A 66 9.42 -19.27 -0.81
N GLY A 67 8.20 -19.53 -1.30
CA GLY A 67 6.95 -18.83 -0.95
C GLY A 67 6.29 -19.25 0.35
#